data_AF-A0ABD7KVL9-F1
#
_entry.id   AF-A0ABD7KVL9-F1
#
_cell.length_a   1.000
_cell.length_b   1.000
_cell.length_c   1.000
_cell.angle_alpha   90.00
_cell.angle_beta   90.00
_cell.angle_gamma   90.00
#
_symmetry.space_group_name_H-M   'P 1'
#
loop_
_entity.id
_entity.type
_entity.pdbx_description
1 polymer ?
#
loop_
_entity_poly.entity_id
_entity_poly.type
_entity_poly.pdbx_seq_one_letter_code
_entity_poly.pdbx_strand_id
1 'polypeptide(L)' 'MAFSKTLEQAIADITIWRKGEQRAPHKPLLLLYVLAKYQQGHARLFDYGTEVH' A
#
# COMPACT_ATOMS: atom_id res chain seq x y z
N MET A 1 -20.71 9.91 0.24
CA MET A 1 -19.89 9.57 -0.94
C MET A 1 -18.73 10.57 -1.11
N ALA A 2 -17.79 10.63 -0.17
CA ALA A 2 -16.64 11.55 -0.24
C ALA A 2 -15.29 10.86 0.01
N PHE A 3 -15.29 9.57 0.34
CA PHE A 3 -14.09 8.84 0.77
C PHE A 3 -13.22 8.33 -0.40
N SER A 4 -13.84 7.95 -1.53
CA SER A 4 -13.10 7.34 -2.65
C SER A 4 -12.15 8.34 -3.33
N LYS A 5 -12.61 9.57 -3.58
CA LYS A 5 -11.79 10.63 -4.18
C LYS A 5 -10.53 10.95 -3.35
N THR A 6 -10.63 10.89 -2.03
CA THR A 6 -9.48 11.19 -1.14
C THR A 6 -8.46 10.06 -1.12
N LEU A 7 -8.92 8.79 -1.15
CA LEU A 7 -8.03 7.63 -1.14
C LEU A 7 -7.33 7.43 -2.49
N GLU A 8 -8.07 7.54 -3.60
CA GLU A 8 -7.51 7.44 -4.95
C GLU A 8 -6.41 8.49 -5.17
N GLN A 9 -6.66 9.74 -4.74
CA GLN A 9 -5.68 10.81 -4.80
C GLN A 9 -4.46 10.53 -3.90
N ALA A 10 -4.68 10.08 -2.66
CA ALA A 10 -3.59 9.72 -1.76
C ALA A 10 -2.70 8.58 -2.31
N ILE A 11 -3.30 7.60 -3.01
CA ILE A 11 -2.56 6.52 -3.67
C ILE A 11 -1.78 7.05 -4.89
N ALA A 12 -2.39 7.93 -5.68
CA ALA A 12 -1.73 8.56 -6.83
C ALA A 12 -0.54 9.44 -6.41
N ASP A 13 -0.66 10.10 -5.27
CA ASP A 13 0.37 11.01 -4.72
C ASP A 13 1.48 10.27 -3.93
N ILE A 14 1.35 8.94 -3.70
CA ILE A 14 2.43 8.17 -3.08
C ILE A 14 3.70 8.34 -3.90
N THR A 15 4.74 8.85 -3.24
CA THR A 15 6.04 9.07 -3.87
C THR A 15 6.62 7.73 -4.31
N ILE A 16 6.53 7.47 -5.61
CA ILE A 16 7.15 6.32 -6.26
C ILE A 16 8.65 6.44 -6.01
N TRP A 17 9.20 5.52 -5.22
CA TRP A 17 10.64 5.46 -5.02
C TRP A 17 11.30 5.10 -6.34
N ARG A 18 12.07 6.06 -6.89
CA ARG A 18 12.87 5.90 -8.09
C ARG A 18 14.33 5.78 -7.67
N LYS A 19 14.99 4.68 -8.03
CA LYS A 19 16.45 4.55 -7.96
C LYS A 19 16.97 4.78 -9.38
N GLY A 20 17.24 6.04 -9.72
CA GLY A 20 17.53 6.45 -11.10
C GLY A 20 16.34 6.20 -12.03
N GLU A 21 16.57 5.49 -13.13
CA GLU A 21 15.53 5.10 -14.11
C GLU A 21 14.65 3.94 -13.63
N GLN A 22 15.02 3.25 -12.55
CA GLN A 22 14.33 2.06 -12.08
C GLN A 22 13.26 2.43 -11.04
N ARG A 23 11.99 2.17 -11.39
CA ARG A 23 10.88 2.23 -10.43
C ARG A 23 10.98 1.04 -9.48
N ALA A 24 11.11 1.29 -8.19
CA ALA A 24 11.12 0.21 -7.22
C ALA A 24 9.68 -0.35 -7.05
N PRO A 25 9.44 -1.64 -7.37
CA PRO A 25 8.09 -2.21 -7.37
C PRO A 25 7.56 -2.45 -5.94
N HIS A 26 8.43 -2.41 -4.93
CA HIS A 26 8.13 -2.85 -3.57
C HIS A 26 7.05 -2.02 -2.85
N LYS A 27 6.91 -0.71 -3.16
CA LYS A 27 5.94 0.17 -2.47
C LYS A 27 4.52 -0.05 -2.99
N PRO A 28 4.28 -0.05 -4.32
CA PRO A 28 2.98 -0.42 -4.88
C PRO A 28 2.56 -1.85 -4.50
N LEU A 29 3.49 -2.81 -4.54
CA LEU A 29 3.19 -4.20 -4.16
C LEU A 29 2.77 -4.33 -2.70
N LEU A 30 3.49 -3.69 -1.79
CA LEU A 30 3.14 -3.70 -0.36
C LEU A 30 1.76 -3.06 -0.10
N LEU A 31 1.44 -1.97 -0.80
CA LEU A 31 0.13 -1.34 -0.69
C LEU A 31 -1.00 -2.28 -1.14
N LEU A 32 -0.83 -2.97 -2.27
CA LEU A 32 -1.82 -3.95 -2.75
C LEU A 32 -1.99 -5.11 -1.76
N TYR A 33 -0.89 -5.63 -1.20
CA TYR A 33 -0.93 -6.68 -0.19
C TYR A 33 -1.72 -6.25 1.05
N VAL A 34 -1.42 -5.06 1.58
CA VAL A 34 -2.09 -4.50 2.76
C VAL A 34 -3.58 -4.27 2.49
N LEU A 35 -3.96 -3.71 1.34
CA LEU A 35 -5.35 -3.50 0.95
C LEU A 35 -6.13 -4.82 0.85
N ALA A 36 -5.52 -5.86 0.28
CA ALA A 36 -6.12 -7.19 0.21
C ALA A 36 -6.36 -7.78 1.61
N LYS A 37 -5.41 -7.63 2.54
CA LYS A 37 -5.56 -8.09 3.93
C LYS A 37 -6.67 -7.34 4.67
N TYR A 38 -6.79 -6.02 4.47
CA TYR A 38 -7.90 -5.25 5.01
C TYR A 38 -9.27 -5.72 4.49
N GLN A 39 -9.36 -6.00 3.19
CA GLN A 39 -10.60 -6.55 2.62
C GLN A 39 -10.97 -7.91 3.22
N GLN A 40 -9.98 -8.70 3.65
CA GLN A 40 -10.16 -9.98 4.34
C GLN A 40 -10.50 -9.84 5.83
N GLY A 41 -10.62 -8.62 6.37
CA GLY A 41 -10.95 -8.36 7.77
C GLY A 41 -9.74 -8.30 8.72
N HIS A 42 -8.53 -8.15 8.18
CA HIS A 42 -7.32 -8.01 9.00
C HIS A 42 -7.32 -6.70 9.81
N ALA A 43 -6.67 -6.73 10.96
CA ALA A 43 -6.48 -5.55 11.80
C ALA A 43 -5.57 -4.50 11.11
N ARG A 44 -5.65 -3.26 11.58
CA ARG A 44 -4.92 -2.13 10.99
C ARG A 44 -3.40 -2.23 11.09
N LEU A 45 -2.92 -2.82 12.17
CA LEU A 45 -1.50 -2.99 12.40
C LEU A 45 -1.11 -4.41 12.02
N PHE A 46 0.05 -4.52 11.40
CA PHE A 46 0.67 -5.79 11.06
C PHE A 46 1.87 -6.00 11.99
N ASP A 47 2.08 -7.23 12.42
CA ASP A 47 3.34 -7.64 13.00
C ASP A 47 4.33 -8.00 11.89
N TYR A 48 5.37 -7.19 11.72
CA TYR A 48 6.35 -7.38 10.67
C TYR A 48 7.13 -8.70 10.78
N GLY A 49 7.36 -9.22 11.99
CA GLY A 49 8.15 -10.43 12.20
C GLY A 49 7.36 -11.72 12.01
N THR A 50 6.03 -11.66 12.17
CA THR A 50 5.18 -12.86 12.16
C THR A 50 4.19 -12.90 11.00
N GLU A 51 3.80 -11.75 10.42
CA GLU A 51 2.75 -11.66 9.39
C GLU A 51 3.27 -11.23 8.01
N VAL A 52 4.51 -10.73 7.94
CA VAL A 52 5.16 -10.28 6.71
C VAL A 52 6.35 -11.20 6.42
N HIS A 53 6.23 -12.03 5.39
CA HIS A 53 7.24 -13.00 4.92
C HIS A 53 7.54 -12.82 3.44
#